data_AF-A0A509E5U4-F1
#
_entry.id   AF-A0A509E5U4-F1
#
_cell.length_a   1.000
_cell.length_b   1.000
_cell.length_c   1.000
_cell.angle_alpha   90.00
_cell.angle_beta   90.00
_cell.angle_gamma   90.00
#
_symmetry.space_group_name_H-M   'P 1'
#
loop_
_entity.id
_entity.type
_entity.pdbx_description
1 polymer ?
#
loop_
_entity_poly.entity_id
_entity_poly.type
_entity_poly.pdbx_seq_one_letter_code
_entity_poly.pdbx_strand_id
1 'polypeptide(L)'
;MVASSPPPSCRFIRELLEILADDIGGPGQRRDERLFRDLADLEMDAERFGADEASCRVIGRIRQLAGLSAIGGRILPPEVS
;
A
#
# COMPACT_ATOMS: atom_id res chain seq x y z
N MET A 1 1.31 26.19 -20.43
CA MET A 1 1.59 24.86 -19.84
C MET A 1 0.67 24.69 -18.66
N VAL A 2 -0.42 23.93 -18.82
CA VAL A 2 -1.34 23.65 -17.71
C VAL A 2 -0.66 22.58 -16.86
N ALA A 3 -0.14 22.97 -15.70
CA ALA A 3 0.22 22.00 -14.67
C ALA A 3 -1.09 21.39 -14.17
N SER A 4 -1.50 20.28 -14.79
CA SER A 4 -2.63 19.51 -14.31
C SER A 4 -2.24 18.93 -12.95
N SER A 5 -2.70 19.56 -11.87
CA SER A 5 -2.68 18.93 -10.56
C SER A 5 -3.26 17.52 -10.73
N PRO A 6 -2.56 16.47 -10.24
CA PRO A 6 -3.04 15.11 -10.41
C PRO A 6 -4.44 15.00 -9.82
N PRO A 7 -5.34 14.22 -10.44
CA PRO A 7 -6.71 14.11 -9.95
C PRO A 7 -6.72 13.65 -8.48
N PRO A 8 -7.72 14.08 -7.69
CA PRO A 8 -7.78 13.79 -6.26
C PRO A 8 -7.79 12.29 -5.92
N SER A 9 -8.19 11.43 -6.85
CA SER A 9 -8.06 9.96 -6.78
C SER A 9 -6.61 9.48 -6.70
N CYS A 10 -5.63 10.30 -7.08
CA CYS A 10 -4.22 9.97 -6.96
C CYS A 10 -3.64 10.19 -5.56
N ARG A 11 -4.35 10.80 -4.61
CA ARG A 11 -3.73 11.14 -3.31
C ARG A 11 -3.34 9.88 -2.52
N PHE A 12 -4.24 8.91 -2.43
CA PHE A 12 -4.01 7.69 -1.66
C PHE A 12 -3.04 6.74 -2.37
N ILE A 13 -3.08 6.71 -3.70
CA ILE A 13 -2.09 5.98 -4.50
C ILE A 13 -0.71 6.62 -4.40
N ARG A 14 -0.63 7.96 -4.34
CA ARG A 14 0.64 8.65 -4.10
C ARG A 14 1.18 8.33 -2.71
N GLU A 15 0.36 8.44 -1.68
CA GLU A 15 0.73 8.15 -0.30
C GLU A 15 1.16 6.68 -0.13
N LEU A 16 0.46 5.75 -0.79
CA LEU A 16 0.88 4.35 -0.91
C LEU A 16 2.28 4.21 -1.51
N LEU A 17 2.57 4.92 -2.60
CA LEU A 17 3.90 4.88 -3.23
C LEU A 17 4.98 5.47 -2.33
N GLU A 18 4.67 6.52 -1.57
CA GLU A 18 5.58 7.12 -0.59
C GLU A 18 5.91 6.15 0.54
N ILE A 19 4.89 5.49 1.12
CA ILE A 19 5.06 4.43 2.13
C ILE A 19 5.95 3.30 1.60
N LEU A 20 5.72 2.85 0.37
CA LEU A 20 6.52 1.78 -0.25
C LEU A 20 7.94 2.22 -0.59
N ALA A 21 8.16 3.47 -0.97
CA ALA A 21 9.48 4.01 -1.27
C ALA A 21 10.35 4.12 0.00
N ASP A 22 9.75 4.56 1.11
CA ASP A 22 10.37 4.54 2.44
C ASP A 22 10.74 3.10 2.87
N ASP A 23 10.03 2.10 2.32
CA ASP A 23 10.31 0.68 2.51
C ASP A 23 11.47 0.12 1.64
N ILE A 24 12.23 0.92 0.91
CA ILE A 24 13.38 0.39 0.12
C ILE A 24 14.73 0.40 0.89
N GLY A 25 14.87 1.22 1.93
CA GLY A 25 16.14 1.48 2.63
C GLY A 25 16.69 0.60 3.79
N GLY A 26 16.11 -0.53 4.24
CA GLY A 26 16.72 -1.25 5.40
C GLY A 26 16.20 -2.66 5.75
N PRO A 27 17.05 -3.60 6.20
CA PRO A 27 16.62 -4.95 6.57
C PRO A 27 16.06 -5.04 8.00
N GLY A 28 14.91 -5.70 8.20
CA GLY A 28 14.48 -6.19 9.53
C GLY A 28 12.98 -6.40 9.73
N GLN A 29 12.60 -7.40 10.52
CA GLN A 29 11.20 -7.78 10.84
C GLN A 29 10.35 -6.65 11.46
N ARG A 30 10.96 -5.74 12.22
CA ARG A 30 10.28 -4.54 12.77
C ARG A 30 9.82 -3.57 11.69
N ARG A 31 10.37 -3.70 10.49
CA ARG A 31 10.02 -2.89 9.33
C ARG A 31 8.74 -3.38 8.68
N ASP A 32 8.61 -4.67 8.47
CA ASP A 32 7.43 -5.26 7.86
C ASP A 32 6.17 -5.01 8.73
N GLU A 33 6.33 -5.04 10.06
CA GLU A 33 5.28 -4.65 11.00
C GLU A 33 4.87 -3.17 10.88
N ARG A 34 5.86 -2.28 10.67
CA ARG A 34 5.62 -0.84 10.48
C ARG A 34 4.93 -0.59 9.14
N LEU A 35 5.44 -1.19 8.06
CA LEU A 35 4.83 -1.12 6.73
C LEU A 35 3.38 -1.61 6.76
N PHE A 36 3.11 -2.75 7.40
CA PHE A 36 1.76 -3.27 7.52
C PHE A 36 0.83 -2.30 8.26
N ARG A 37 1.31 -1.64 9.33
CA ARG A 37 0.53 -0.65 10.08
C ARG A 37 0.27 0.60 9.25
N ASP A 38 1.29 1.17 8.61
CA ASP A 38 1.18 2.37 7.78
C ASP A 38 0.18 2.13 6.61
N LEU A 39 0.19 0.92 6.03
CA LEU A 39 -0.78 0.52 5.00
C LEU A 39 -2.21 0.29 5.54
N ALA A 40 -2.34 -0.16 6.80
CA ALA A 40 -3.65 -0.32 7.45
C ALA A 40 -4.31 1.03 7.74
N ASP A 41 -3.52 1.98 8.23
CA ASP A 41 -3.99 3.35 8.47
C ASP A 41 -4.42 4.01 7.15
N LEU A 42 -3.63 3.82 6.07
CA LEU A 42 -3.97 4.30 4.74
C LEU A 42 -5.27 3.68 4.18
N GLU A 43 -5.49 2.38 4.37
CA GLU A 43 -6.73 1.71 3.95
C GLU A 43 -7.95 2.29 4.68
N MET A 44 -7.84 2.47 6.00
CA MET A 44 -8.91 3.07 6.81
C MET A 44 -9.25 4.50 6.38
N ASP A 45 -8.23 5.31 6.07
CA ASP A 45 -8.45 6.66 5.57
C ASP A 45 -9.04 6.66 4.15
N ALA A 46 -8.59 5.76 3.28
CA ALA A 46 -9.18 5.58 1.95
C ALA A 46 -10.67 5.25 2.03
N GLU A 47 -11.07 4.33 2.90
CA GLU A 47 -12.48 4.01 3.15
C GLU A 47 -13.24 5.20 3.74
N ARG A 48 -12.68 5.84 4.78
CA ARG A 48 -13.34 6.94 5.50
C ARG A 48 -13.62 8.15 4.62
N PHE A 49 -12.71 8.47 3.71
CA PHE A 49 -12.84 9.62 2.82
C PHE A 49 -13.40 9.27 1.43
N GLY A 50 -13.93 8.06 1.25
CA GLY A 50 -14.61 7.66 0.02
C GLY A 50 -13.69 7.61 -1.20
N ALA A 51 -12.49 7.03 -1.05
CA ALA A 51 -11.63 6.72 -2.18
C ALA A 51 -12.38 5.83 -3.19
N ASP A 52 -11.94 5.88 -4.45
CA ASP A 52 -12.53 5.00 -5.47
C ASP A 52 -12.25 3.53 -5.15
N GLU A 53 -13.15 2.65 -5.59
CA GLU A 53 -13.10 1.22 -5.29
C GLU A 53 -11.81 0.55 -5.81
N ALA A 54 -11.24 1.05 -6.92
CA ALA A 54 -10.00 0.51 -7.45
C ALA A 54 -8.81 0.86 -6.53
N SER A 55 -8.76 2.09 -6.02
CA SER A 55 -7.76 2.54 -5.05
C SER A 55 -7.84 1.73 -3.76
N CYS A 56 -9.04 1.53 -3.17
CA CYS A 56 -9.20 0.70 -1.98
C CYS A 56 -8.73 -0.74 -2.21
N ARG A 57 -9.07 -1.34 -3.36
CA ARG A 57 -8.62 -2.70 -3.73
C ARG A 57 -7.10 -2.81 -3.80
N VAL A 58 -6.42 -1.82 -4.39
CA VAL A 58 -4.96 -1.82 -4.51
C VAL A 58 -4.31 -1.71 -3.13
N ILE A 59 -4.75 -0.75 -2.30
CA ILE A 59 -4.21 -0.53 -0.96
C ILE A 59 -4.38 -1.77 -0.09
N GLY A 60 -5.60 -2.34 -0.04
CA GLY A 60 -5.88 -3.54 0.72
C GLY A 60 -5.06 -4.75 0.25
N ARG A 61 -4.87 -4.90 -1.07
CA ARG A 61 -4.03 -5.98 -1.61
C ARG A 61 -2.57 -5.85 -1.19
N ILE A 62 -2.02 -4.65 -1.22
CA ILE A 62 -0.61 -4.42 -0.84
C ILE A 62 -0.43 -4.63 0.66
N ARG A 63 -1.37 -4.17 1.50
CA ARG A 63 -1.36 -4.48 2.93
C ARG A 63 -1.34 -5.97 3.21
N GLN A 64 -2.16 -6.76 2.52
CA GLN A 64 -2.14 -8.22 2.66
C GLN A 64 -0.78 -8.82 2.33
N LEU A 65 -0.13 -8.35 1.24
CA LEU A 65 1.20 -8.82 0.86
C LEU A 65 2.25 -8.44 1.91
N ALA A 66 2.21 -7.21 2.45
CA ALA A 66 3.09 -6.78 3.53
C ALA A 66 2.91 -7.64 4.79
N GLY A 67 1.66 -7.96 5.15
CA GLY A 67 1.36 -8.84 6.27
C GLY A 67 1.88 -10.27 6.09
N LEU A 68 1.81 -10.82 4.87
CA LEU A 68 2.40 -12.13 4.54
C LEU A 68 3.92 -12.10 4.65
N SER A 69 4.58 -11.05 4.18
CA SER A 69 6.03 -10.87 4.35
C SER A 69 6.43 -10.78 5.82
N ALA A 70 5.69 -10.02 6.64
CA ALA A 70 5.97 -9.81 8.07
C ALA A 70 5.97 -11.11 8.89
N ILE A 71 5.12 -12.07 8.55
CA ILE A 71 5.02 -13.38 9.23
C ILE A 71 5.96 -14.45 8.65
N GLY A 72 6.83 -14.08 7.70
CA GLY A 72 7.72 -15.02 7.01
C GLY A 72 7.00 -15.91 5.98
N GLY A 73 5.80 -15.52 5.56
CA GLY A 73 5.03 -16.20 4.53
C GLY A 73 5.70 -16.06 3.16
N ARG A 74 6.01 -17.18 2.52
CA ARG A 74 6.54 -17.20 1.16
C ARG A 74 5.44 -16.70 0.21
N ILE A 75 5.59 -15.50 -0.35
CA ILE A 75 4.73 -15.01 -1.42
C ILE A 75 5.06 -15.83 -2.67
N LEU A 76 4.32 -16.91 -2.90
CA LEU A 76 4.29 -17.58 -4.19
C LEU A 76 3.46 -16.69 -5.14
N PRO A 77 3.95 -16.34 -6.34
CA PRO A 77 3.12 -15.68 -7.33
C PRO A 77 1.89 -16.56 -7.62
N PRO A 78 0.72 -15.98 -7.91
CA PRO A 78 -0.43 -16.77 -8.33
C PRO A 78 -0.06 -17.49 -9.62
N GLU A 79 0.06 -18.82 -9.56
CA GLU A 79 0.16 -19.67 -10.74
C GLU A 79 -1.07 -19.39 -11.60
N VAL A 80 -0.86 -18.82 -12.78
CA VAL A 80 -1.92 -18.64 -13.78
C VAL A 80 -2.17 -20.02 -14.37
N SER A 81 -3.23 -20.69 -13.91
CA SER A 81 -3.82 -21.87 -14.57
C SER A 81 -4.98 -21.46 -15.46
#